data_AF-V4HNX8-F1
#
_entry.id   AF-V4HNX8-F1
#
_cell.length_a   1.000
_cell.length_b   1.000
_cell.length_c   1.000
_cell.angle_alpha   90.00
_cell.angle_beta   90.00
_cell.angle_gamma   90.00
#
_symmetry.space_group_name_H-M   'P 1'
#
loop_
_entity.id
_entity.type
_entity.pdbx_description
1 polymer ?
#
loop_
_entity_poly.entity_id
_entity_poly.type
_entity_poly.pdbx_seq_one_letter_code
_entity_poly.pdbx_strand_id
1 'polypeptide(L)'
;MKGICSLCYLSAISLVAVSLNVNSASFDCGKARTHAEKMICSEDNISRLDRDLSSAYKAANKLSSTSLKQGQRDWLKNTRNKCKTTSCLEKVYKERVSMLDFISAGDDIYKSAEKLKNSLGYSLGEELLLRAAEKNDKRALYGLALLFHKKRNDIIPVLKEEASKGDMDAVFLLANKYAIGKNDKVYFAAENGSAKAVKWLIDTHYYSVDDDFKLDKKPSLAYKYYLLGKKANPDLTFYGESEIVKELAMCSEAGDLDTTSFLESRKLTREDSPWKQARLISKKSHNPRLVLQLACIGGDIPFERRQAVTESYRAFKNNKGFKFDGCTYAQGSYSMGLCAGNSSKTY
;
A
#
# COMPACT_ATOMS: atom_id res chain seq x y z
N MET A 1 84.53 -12.94 -50.22
CA MET A 1 85.14 -13.13 -48.88
C MET A 1 84.15 -12.67 -47.83
N LYS A 2 83.79 -13.57 -46.89
CA LYS A 2 83.41 -13.41 -45.47
C LYS A 2 82.73 -12.08 -45.03
N GLY A 3 81.62 -12.06 -44.31
CA GLY A 3 81.23 -13.01 -43.27
C GLY A 3 79.82 -12.78 -42.72
N ILE A 4 79.37 -13.82 -42.02
CA ILE A 4 78.12 -13.96 -41.28
C ILE A 4 78.26 -13.20 -39.96
N CYS A 5 77.22 -12.46 -39.54
CA CYS A 5 77.07 -12.07 -38.14
C CYS A 5 75.62 -12.32 -37.71
N SER A 6 75.49 -13.27 -36.79
CA SER A 6 74.28 -13.72 -36.12
C SER A 6 73.89 -12.71 -35.05
N LEU A 7 72.61 -12.36 -34.92
CA LEU A 7 72.03 -11.89 -33.64
C LEU A 7 70.51 -11.97 -33.67
N CYS A 8 69.99 -12.84 -32.81
CA CYS A 8 68.59 -13.00 -32.45
C CYS A 8 67.98 -11.70 -31.93
N TYR A 9 66.76 -11.37 -32.37
CA TYR A 9 65.87 -10.50 -31.59
C TYR A 9 64.47 -11.11 -31.58
N LEU A 10 64.18 -11.83 -30.49
CA LEU A 10 62.83 -12.19 -30.06
C LEU A 10 62.13 -10.89 -29.64
N SER A 11 61.24 -10.34 -30.47
CA SER A 11 60.36 -9.26 -30.04
C SER A 11 59.20 -9.85 -29.22
N ALA A 12 59.29 -9.72 -27.90
CA ALA A 12 58.20 -10.03 -27.00
C ALA A 12 57.01 -9.09 -27.27
N ILE A 13 55.91 -9.62 -27.80
CA ILE A 13 54.62 -8.93 -27.88
C ILE A 13 54.04 -8.92 -26.47
N SER A 14 54.22 -7.81 -25.75
CA SER A 14 53.59 -7.60 -24.46
C SER A 14 52.12 -7.24 -24.68
N LEU A 15 51.22 -8.22 -24.54
CA LEU A 15 49.78 -8.00 -24.47
C LEU A 15 49.48 -7.19 -23.20
N VAL A 16 49.31 -5.88 -23.33
CA VAL A 16 48.71 -5.08 -22.26
C VAL A 16 47.22 -5.40 -22.26
N ALA A 17 46.81 -6.32 -21.37
CA ALA A 17 45.41 -6.53 -21.06
C ALA A 17 44.88 -5.26 -20.36
N VAL A 18 44.30 -4.34 -21.13
CA VAL A 18 43.48 -3.27 -20.57
C VAL A 18 42.20 -3.91 -20.07
N SER A 19 42.15 -4.23 -18.77
CA SER A 19 40.92 -4.62 -18.11
C SER A 19 39.96 -3.43 -18.13
N LEU A 20 39.09 -3.38 -19.14
CA LEU A 20 37.92 -2.51 -19.13
C LEU A 20 36.94 -3.06 -18.09
N ASN A 21 37.13 -2.66 -16.83
CA ASN A 21 36.12 -2.87 -15.80
C ASN A 21 34.91 -1.97 -16.14
N VAL A 22 33.97 -2.49 -16.93
CA VAL A 22 32.68 -1.85 -17.24
C VAL A 22 31.74 -2.05 -16.05
N ASN A 23 32.18 -1.66 -14.86
CA ASN A 23 31.32 -1.52 -13.69
C ASN A 23 30.75 -0.12 -13.69
N SER A 24 29.60 0.06 -14.33
CA SER A 24 28.91 1.35 -14.32
C SER A 24 28.26 1.59 -12.96
N ALA A 25 29.03 2.09 -11.99
CA ALA A 25 28.47 2.69 -10.78
C ALA A 25 27.48 3.81 -11.15
N SER A 26 26.68 4.31 -10.20
CA SER A 26 25.77 5.42 -10.47
C SER A 26 26.48 6.78 -10.66
N PHE A 27 27.82 6.79 -10.60
CA PHE A 27 28.70 7.93 -10.80
C PHE A 27 29.94 7.55 -11.64
N ASP A 28 30.68 8.56 -12.07
CA ASP A 28 31.92 8.41 -12.83
C ASP A 28 33.06 7.87 -11.95
N CYS A 29 33.48 6.63 -12.20
CA CYS A 29 34.54 5.97 -11.45
C CYS A 29 35.91 6.65 -11.58
N GLY A 30 36.15 7.44 -12.64
CA GLY A 30 37.35 8.27 -12.74
C GLY A 30 37.41 9.39 -11.70
N LYS A 31 36.29 9.69 -11.03
CA LYS A 31 36.17 10.70 -9.97
C LYS A 31 36.07 10.11 -8.57
N ALA A 32 36.25 8.80 -8.40
CA ALA A 32 36.22 8.14 -7.10
C ALA A 32 37.33 8.68 -6.17
N ARG A 33 36.96 9.20 -5.00
CA ARG A 33 37.91 9.78 -4.04
C ARG A 33 38.00 8.98 -2.74
N THR A 34 36.87 8.44 -2.29
CA THR A 34 36.78 7.71 -1.03
C THR A 34 37.09 6.22 -1.21
N HIS A 35 37.53 5.54 -0.14
CA HIS A 35 37.72 4.09 -0.13
C HIS A 35 36.45 3.34 -0.56
N ALA A 36 35.30 3.79 -0.08
CA ALA A 36 34.00 3.26 -0.49
C ALA A 36 33.74 3.42 -1.98
N GLU A 37 33.99 4.60 -2.57
CA GLU A 37 33.83 4.83 -4.02
C GLU A 37 34.75 3.96 -4.86
N LYS A 38 36.00 3.76 -4.43
CA LYS A 38 36.92 2.85 -5.11
C LYS A 38 36.41 1.40 -5.09
N MET A 39 35.91 0.93 -3.94
CA MET A 39 35.29 -0.39 -3.83
C MET A 39 34.01 -0.51 -4.69
N ILE A 40 33.18 0.52 -4.75
CA ILE A 40 31.97 0.53 -5.61
C ILE A 40 32.35 0.36 -7.08
N CYS A 41 33.48 0.95 -7.49
CA CYS A 41 33.96 0.87 -8.86
C CYS A 41 34.67 -0.46 -9.19
N SER A 42 35.30 -1.10 -8.21
CA SER A 42 36.03 -2.36 -8.43
C SER A 42 35.18 -3.61 -8.28
N GLU A 43 34.06 -3.55 -7.56
CA GLU A 43 33.24 -4.72 -7.20
C GLU A 43 31.85 -4.69 -7.86
N ASP A 44 31.54 -5.63 -8.75
CA ASP A 44 30.31 -5.67 -9.56
C ASP A 44 29.02 -5.68 -8.71
N ASN A 45 29.02 -6.48 -7.63
CA ASN A 45 27.90 -6.59 -6.69
C ASN A 45 27.61 -5.27 -5.97
N ILE A 46 28.65 -4.52 -5.58
CA ILE A 46 28.52 -3.22 -4.94
C ILE A 46 28.09 -2.17 -5.96
N SER A 47 28.66 -2.20 -7.17
CA SER A 47 28.26 -1.35 -8.29
C SER A 47 26.76 -1.47 -8.61
N ARG A 48 26.23 -2.70 -8.61
CA ARG A 48 24.79 -2.95 -8.79
C ARG A 48 23.96 -2.32 -7.66
N LEU A 49 24.33 -2.56 -6.41
CA LEU A 49 23.64 -1.98 -5.25
C LEU A 49 23.66 -0.44 -5.28
N ASP A 50 24.72 0.16 -5.83
CA ASP A 50 24.81 1.60 -6.02
C ASP A 50 23.82 2.13 -7.06
N ARG A 51 23.62 1.41 -8.16
CA ARG A 51 22.57 1.71 -9.15
C ARG A 51 21.16 1.54 -8.57
N ASP A 52 20.93 0.48 -7.79
CA ASP A 52 19.65 0.22 -7.14
C ASP A 52 19.31 1.36 -6.18
N LEU A 53 20.26 1.77 -5.33
CA LEU A 53 20.10 2.90 -4.41
C LEU A 53 19.87 4.22 -5.15
N SER A 54 20.58 4.48 -6.24
CA SER A 54 20.36 5.67 -7.07
C SER A 54 18.94 5.72 -7.63
N SER A 55 18.41 4.57 -8.07
CA SER A 55 17.05 4.44 -8.59
C SER A 55 16.00 4.65 -7.50
N ALA A 56 16.16 3.98 -6.35
CA ALA A 56 15.28 4.14 -5.18
C ALA A 56 15.28 5.58 -4.66
N TYR A 57 16.45 6.22 -4.59
CA TYR A 57 16.57 7.62 -4.19
C TYR A 57 15.85 8.57 -5.14
N LYS A 58 15.97 8.36 -6.47
CA LYS A 58 15.24 9.14 -7.47
C LYS A 58 13.73 9.00 -7.30
N ALA A 59 13.23 7.80 -7.02
CA ALA A 59 11.81 7.56 -6.75
C ALA A 59 11.35 8.28 -5.47
N ALA A 60 12.08 8.10 -4.36
CA ALA A 60 11.77 8.73 -3.08
C ALA A 60 11.82 10.27 -3.13
N ASN A 61 12.80 10.85 -3.82
CA ASN A 61 12.99 12.29 -3.94
C ASN A 61 11.93 12.98 -4.81
N LYS A 62 11.13 12.24 -5.58
CA LYS A 62 9.93 12.80 -6.24
C LYS A 62 8.79 13.05 -5.26
N LEU A 63 8.75 12.32 -4.14
CA LEU A 63 7.64 12.35 -3.18
C LEU A 63 7.97 13.12 -1.89
N SER A 64 9.25 13.42 -1.64
CA SER A 64 9.73 14.02 -0.38
C SER A 64 10.63 15.23 -0.62
N SER A 65 10.57 16.19 0.32
CA SER A 65 11.18 17.52 0.26
C SER A 65 12.67 17.53 0.71
N THR A 66 13.21 18.73 0.99
CA THR A 66 14.61 19.03 1.34
C THR A 66 15.25 18.11 2.41
N SER A 67 14.46 17.53 3.31
CA SER A 67 14.91 16.62 4.36
C SER A 67 15.50 15.31 3.82
N LEU A 68 14.93 14.72 2.75
CA LEU A 68 15.45 13.49 2.15
C LEU A 68 16.84 13.71 1.54
N LYS A 69 17.03 14.87 0.90
CA LYS A 69 18.33 15.25 0.32
C LYS A 69 19.41 15.36 1.40
N GLN A 70 19.09 15.99 2.53
CA GLN A 70 20.01 16.06 3.67
C GLN A 70 20.28 14.67 4.25
N GLY A 71 19.23 13.87 4.46
CA GLY A 71 19.36 12.51 4.96
C GLY A 71 20.25 11.62 4.08
N GLN A 72 20.16 11.78 2.75
CA GLN A 72 21.02 11.06 1.82
C GLN A 72 22.49 11.51 1.92
N ARG A 73 22.75 12.83 2.02
CA ARG A 73 24.11 13.36 2.23
C ARG A 73 24.72 12.85 3.54
N ASP A 74 23.94 12.87 4.62
CA ASP A 74 24.38 12.38 5.92
C ASP A 74 24.70 10.89 5.87
N TRP A 75 23.86 10.08 5.20
CA TRP A 75 24.10 8.64 5.06
C TRP A 75 25.39 8.36 4.27
N LEU A 76 25.64 9.10 3.18
CA LEU A 76 26.88 8.98 2.42
C LEU A 76 28.10 9.26 3.31
N LYS A 77 28.07 10.35 4.07
CA LYS A 77 29.18 10.80 4.92
C LYS A 77 29.39 9.90 6.14
N ASN A 78 28.32 9.58 6.85
CA ASN A 78 28.38 9.02 8.21
C ASN A 78 28.19 7.50 8.24
N THR A 79 27.73 6.89 7.15
CA THR A 79 27.45 5.44 7.07
C THR A 79 28.26 4.82 5.94
N ARG A 80 27.97 5.14 4.67
CA ARG A 80 28.63 4.53 3.51
C ARG A 80 30.14 4.73 3.55
N ASN A 81 30.60 5.98 3.70
CA ASN A 81 32.03 6.31 3.66
C ASN A 81 32.82 5.80 4.87
N LYS A 82 32.16 5.29 5.91
CA LYS A 82 32.82 4.63 7.05
C LYS A 82 33.09 3.15 6.82
N CYS A 83 32.46 2.53 5.82
CA CYS A 83 32.67 1.13 5.51
C CYS A 83 34.08 0.87 4.98
N LYS A 84 34.72 -0.16 5.54
CA LYS A 84 36.08 -0.60 5.15
C LYS A 84 36.08 -1.89 4.31
N THR A 85 34.96 -2.60 4.27
CA THR A 85 34.82 -3.91 3.61
C THR A 85 33.62 -3.92 2.66
N THR A 86 33.65 -4.83 1.68
CA THR A 86 32.54 -5.09 0.76
C THR A 86 31.29 -5.52 1.51
N SER A 87 31.40 -6.43 2.47
CA SER A 87 30.27 -6.87 3.33
C SER A 87 29.61 -5.71 4.09
N CYS A 88 30.40 -4.75 4.59
CA CYS A 88 29.85 -3.54 5.22
C CYS A 88 29.04 -2.73 4.21
N LEU A 89 29.59 -2.49 3.01
CA LEU A 89 28.89 -1.77 1.95
C LEU A 89 27.61 -2.50 1.55
N GLU A 90 27.65 -3.81 1.30
CA GLU A 90 26.45 -4.57 0.95
C GLU A 90 25.33 -4.39 1.97
N LYS A 91 25.66 -4.49 3.27
CA LYS A 91 24.71 -4.32 4.35
C LYS A 91 24.07 -2.94 4.32
N VAL A 92 24.88 -1.87 4.35
CA VAL A 92 24.34 -0.50 4.45
C VAL A 92 23.61 -0.07 3.18
N TYR A 93 24.00 -0.58 2.01
CA TYR A 93 23.28 -0.36 0.76
C TYR A 93 21.92 -1.04 0.77
N LYS A 94 21.83 -2.33 1.12
CA LYS A 94 20.56 -3.07 1.22
C LYS A 94 19.59 -2.37 2.17
N GLU A 95 20.06 -1.99 3.36
CA GLU A 95 19.30 -1.23 4.35
C GLU A 95 18.77 0.10 3.77
N ARG A 96 19.64 0.87 3.10
CA ARG A 96 19.26 2.17 2.56
C ARG A 96 18.31 2.07 1.37
N VAL A 97 18.51 1.10 0.48
CA VAL A 97 17.59 0.81 -0.63
C VAL A 97 16.21 0.49 -0.09
N SER A 98 16.10 -0.44 0.87
CA SER A 98 14.80 -0.78 1.43
C SER A 98 14.12 0.39 2.14
N MET A 99 14.88 1.26 2.82
CA MET A 99 14.34 2.49 3.41
C MET A 99 13.85 3.48 2.34
N LEU A 100 14.61 3.68 1.27
CA LEU A 100 14.21 4.57 0.17
C LEU A 100 13.00 4.02 -0.59
N ASP A 101 12.96 2.71 -0.81
CA ASP A 101 11.82 2.02 -1.38
C ASP A 101 10.58 2.22 -0.51
N PHE A 102 10.70 2.10 0.82
CA PHE A 102 9.63 2.38 1.77
C PHE A 102 9.13 3.83 1.65
N ILE A 103 10.05 4.81 1.59
CA ILE A 103 9.69 6.23 1.44
C ILE A 103 9.03 6.47 0.08
N SER A 104 9.47 5.78 -0.98
CA SER A 104 8.96 5.93 -2.34
C SER A 104 7.66 5.19 -2.60
N ALA A 105 7.34 4.19 -1.79
CA ALA A 105 6.08 3.51 -1.85
C ALA A 105 5.00 4.51 -1.42
N GLY A 106 3.97 4.67 -2.26
CA GLY A 106 2.96 5.73 -2.14
C GLY A 106 2.08 5.62 -0.90
N ASP A 107 0.77 5.60 -1.08
CA ASP A 107 -0.16 5.75 0.05
C ASP A 107 -0.25 4.51 0.95
N ASP A 108 0.21 3.34 0.50
CA ASP A 108 0.18 2.09 1.27
C ASP A 108 1.42 1.91 2.16
N ILE A 109 1.50 2.78 3.18
CA ILE A 109 2.56 2.77 4.19
C ILE A 109 2.60 1.43 4.95
N TYR A 110 1.44 0.76 5.15
CA TYR A 110 1.38 -0.52 5.85
C TYR A 110 2.11 -1.63 5.09
N LYS A 111 1.73 -1.87 3.84
CA LYS A 111 2.35 -2.89 2.99
C LYS A 111 3.83 -2.63 2.78
N SER A 112 4.19 -1.35 2.69
CA SER A 112 5.58 -0.91 2.53
C SER A 112 6.40 -1.20 3.78
N ALA A 113 5.85 -0.89 4.95
CA ALA A 113 6.50 -1.18 6.22
C ALA A 113 6.59 -2.70 6.44
N GLU A 114 5.56 -3.46 6.05
CA GLU A 114 5.55 -4.92 6.16
C GLU A 114 6.59 -5.56 5.24
N LYS A 115 6.71 -5.06 4.00
CA LYS A 115 7.78 -5.46 3.08
C LYS A 115 9.15 -5.17 3.67
N LEU A 116 9.35 -4.00 4.29
CA LEU A 116 10.59 -3.64 4.97
C LEU A 116 10.91 -4.62 6.11
N LYS A 117 9.93 -4.90 6.97
CA LYS A 117 10.02 -5.91 8.05
C LYS A 117 10.40 -7.29 7.51
N ASN A 118 9.76 -7.75 6.43
CA ASN A 118 10.00 -9.07 5.85
C ASN A 118 11.37 -9.16 5.16
N SER A 119 11.85 -8.04 4.59
CA SER A 119 13.12 -8.01 3.84
C SER A 119 14.36 -7.87 4.73
N LEU A 120 14.26 -7.12 5.84
CA LEU A 120 15.41 -6.81 6.71
C LEU A 120 15.35 -7.52 8.07
N GLY A 121 14.25 -8.23 8.35
CA GLY A 121 13.96 -8.75 9.68
C GLY A 121 13.39 -7.69 10.61
N TYR A 122 12.70 -8.16 11.65
CA TYR A 122 11.89 -7.31 12.55
C TYR A 122 12.73 -6.20 13.21
N SER A 123 13.87 -6.56 13.81
CA SER A 123 14.70 -5.62 14.57
C SER A 123 15.32 -4.52 13.71
N LEU A 124 15.78 -4.86 12.50
CA LEU A 124 16.48 -3.91 11.63
C LEU A 124 15.49 -3.01 10.88
N GLY A 125 14.36 -3.55 10.44
CA GLY A 125 13.27 -2.75 9.87
C GLY A 125 12.72 -1.73 10.87
N GLU A 126 12.57 -2.13 12.15
CA GLU A 126 12.18 -1.24 13.24
C GLU A 126 13.20 -0.11 13.47
N GLU A 127 14.49 -0.45 13.59
CA GLU A 127 15.55 0.53 13.83
C GLU A 127 15.63 1.58 12.70
N LEU A 128 15.49 1.17 11.45
CA LEU A 128 15.52 2.09 10.30
C LEU A 128 14.32 3.03 10.29
N LEU A 129 13.13 2.53 10.62
CA LEU A 129 11.95 3.38 10.72
C LEU A 129 12.05 4.38 11.88
N LEU A 130 12.62 3.96 13.03
CA LEU A 130 12.88 4.86 14.17
C LEU A 130 13.83 6.00 13.78
N ARG A 131 14.98 5.68 13.17
CA ARG A 131 15.93 6.70 12.70
C ARG A 131 15.34 7.65 11.66
N ALA A 132 14.42 7.16 10.83
CA ALA A 132 13.73 7.98 9.86
C ALA A 132 12.72 8.92 10.53
N ALA A 133 11.95 8.42 11.50
CA ALA A 133 11.03 9.21 12.30
C ALA A 133 11.74 10.29 13.12
N GLU A 134 12.92 10.00 13.70
CA GLU A 134 13.79 10.98 14.38
C GLU A 134 14.20 12.15 13.45
N LYS A 135 14.26 11.91 12.14
CA LYS A 135 14.53 12.93 11.13
C LYS A 135 13.27 13.63 10.62
N ASN A 136 12.18 13.54 11.39
CA ASN A 136 10.87 14.11 11.12
C ASN A 136 10.23 13.57 9.83
N ASP A 137 10.50 12.31 9.48
CA ASP A 137 9.80 11.62 8.39
C ASP A 137 8.46 11.07 8.89
N LYS A 138 7.38 11.77 8.53
CA LYS A 138 6.01 11.39 8.89
C LYS A 138 5.62 10.00 8.39
N ARG A 139 6.08 9.59 7.20
CA ARG A 139 5.75 8.27 6.65
C ARG A 139 6.37 7.17 7.51
N ALA A 140 7.60 7.36 7.95
CA ALA A 140 8.26 6.43 8.86
C ALA A 140 7.56 6.37 10.23
N LEU A 141 7.17 7.52 10.79
CA LEU A 141 6.40 7.58 12.03
C LEU A 141 5.08 6.79 11.92
N TYR A 142 4.34 6.95 10.82
CA TYR A 142 3.09 6.21 10.63
C TYR A 142 3.32 4.72 10.37
N GLY A 143 4.37 4.36 9.63
CA GLY A 143 4.80 2.97 9.46
C GLY A 143 5.10 2.31 10.80
N LEU A 144 5.81 3.03 11.68
CA LEU A 144 6.05 2.59 13.06
C LEU A 144 4.74 2.38 13.82
N ALA A 145 3.85 3.37 13.77
CA ALA A 145 2.58 3.32 14.48
C ALA A 145 1.71 2.13 14.04
N LEU A 146 1.66 1.87 12.73
CA LEU A 146 0.86 0.80 12.15
C LEU A 146 1.41 -0.60 12.46
N LEU A 147 2.74 -0.77 12.49
CA LEU A 147 3.35 -2.09 12.65
C LEU A 147 3.77 -2.45 14.07
N PHE A 148 4.19 -1.49 14.89
CA PHE A 148 4.92 -1.78 16.13
C PHE A 148 4.13 -1.36 17.37
N HIS A 149 3.35 -2.30 17.91
CA HIS A 149 2.61 -2.09 19.16
C HIS A 149 3.51 -1.87 20.39
N LYS A 150 4.72 -2.47 20.41
CA LYS A 150 5.62 -2.44 21.58
C LYS A 150 6.28 -1.08 21.84
N LYS A 151 6.28 -0.18 20.85
CA LYS A 151 6.88 1.16 20.92
C LYS A 151 5.88 2.27 21.24
N ARG A 152 4.72 1.89 21.80
CA ARG A 152 3.62 2.80 22.15
C ARG A 152 4.09 4.02 22.96
N ASN A 153 4.99 3.83 23.92
CA ASN A 153 5.49 4.92 24.77
C ASN A 153 6.38 5.92 24.02
N ASP A 154 7.06 5.48 22.98
CA ASP A 154 7.94 6.32 22.16
C ASP A 154 7.12 7.04 21.06
N ILE A 155 6.11 6.36 20.50
CA ILE A 155 5.33 6.83 19.34
C ILE A 155 4.19 7.77 19.75
N ILE A 156 3.48 7.50 20.84
CA ILE A 156 2.31 8.31 21.24
C ILE A 156 2.66 9.79 21.43
N PRO A 157 3.73 10.17 22.15
CA PRO A 157 4.04 11.59 22.36
C PRO A 157 4.22 12.33 21.03
N VAL A 158 4.92 11.71 20.08
CA VAL A 158 5.13 12.28 18.74
C VAL A 158 3.81 12.37 17.97
N LEU A 159 2.96 11.34 18.02
CA LEU A 159 1.64 11.41 17.39
C LEU A 159 0.74 12.48 18.02
N LYS A 160 0.82 12.70 19.35
CA LYS A 160 0.07 13.77 20.03
C LYS A 160 0.55 15.15 19.57
N GLU A 161 1.86 15.30 19.39
CA GLU A 161 2.45 16.53 18.87
C GLU A 161 2.03 16.78 17.41
N GLU A 162 2.08 15.77 16.55
CA GLU A 162 1.60 15.91 15.17
C GLU A 162 0.10 16.20 15.12
N ALA A 163 -0.70 15.51 15.94
CA ALA A 163 -2.13 15.78 16.06
C ALA A 163 -2.42 17.21 16.53
N SER A 164 -1.61 17.78 17.45
CA SER A 164 -1.78 19.17 17.89
C SER A 164 -1.39 20.19 16.81
N LYS A 165 -0.54 19.79 15.85
CA LYS A 165 -0.23 20.56 14.64
C LYS A 165 -1.31 20.42 13.54
N GLY A 166 -2.40 19.70 13.80
CA GLY A 166 -3.51 19.49 12.85
C GLY A 166 -3.37 18.26 11.96
N ASP A 167 -2.46 17.34 12.27
CA ASP A 167 -2.26 16.12 11.49
C ASP A 167 -3.37 15.08 11.75
N MET A 168 -4.35 14.99 10.84
CA MET A 168 -5.51 14.12 11.02
C MET A 168 -5.17 12.62 10.90
N ASP A 169 -4.09 12.26 10.21
CA ASP A 169 -3.61 10.88 10.19
C ASP A 169 -3.03 10.48 11.56
N ALA A 170 -2.39 11.41 12.27
CA ALA A 170 -1.96 11.19 13.64
C ALA A 170 -3.17 11.06 14.60
N VAL A 171 -4.20 11.89 14.43
CA VAL A 171 -5.48 11.76 15.18
C VAL A 171 -6.11 10.39 14.96
N PHE A 172 -6.18 9.95 13.69
CA PHE A 172 -6.69 8.63 13.33
C PHE A 172 -5.91 7.50 14.00
N LEU A 173 -4.57 7.52 13.92
CA LEU A 173 -3.73 6.48 14.52
C LEU A 173 -3.87 6.42 16.05
N LEU A 174 -3.94 7.58 16.72
CA LEU A 174 -4.20 7.64 18.16
C LEU A 174 -5.52 6.95 18.50
N ALA A 175 -6.59 7.27 17.79
CA ALA A 175 -7.93 6.72 18.03
C ALA A 175 -8.03 5.23 17.67
N ASN A 176 -7.64 4.86 16.46
CA ASN A 176 -7.88 3.53 15.90
C ASN A 176 -6.87 2.48 16.38
N LYS A 177 -5.58 2.83 16.45
CA LYS A 177 -4.51 1.88 16.78
C LYS A 177 -4.25 1.79 18.27
N TYR A 178 -4.28 2.93 18.95
CA TYR A 178 -3.90 3.02 20.36
C TYR A 178 -5.09 3.20 21.31
N ALA A 179 -6.32 3.21 20.79
CA ALA A 179 -7.56 3.42 21.53
C ALA A 179 -7.53 4.70 22.38
N ILE A 180 -6.88 5.76 21.86
CA ILE A 180 -6.76 7.07 22.52
C ILE A 180 -7.79 8.01 21.90
N GLY A 181 -8.85 8.25 22.66
CA GLY A 181 -10.04 8.94 22.16
C GLY A 181 -11.11 7.93 21.72
N LYS A 182 -12.38 8.32 21.83
CA LYS A 182 -13.53 7.50 21.41
C LYS A 182 -13.50 7.28 19.89
N ASN A 183 -14.27 6.30 19.39
CA ASN A 183 -14.44 6.03 17.95
C ASN A 183 -14.83 7.29 17.13
N ASP A 184 -15.50 8.26 17.75
CA ASP A 184 -15.82 9.57 17.16
C ASP A 184 -14.58 10.29 16.61
N LYS A 185 -13.39 10.04 17.15
CA LYS A 185 -12.13 10.61 16.65
C LYS A 185 -11.72 10.07 15.29
N VAL A 186 -12.10 8.84 14.95
CA VAL A 186 -11.89 8.29 13.60
C VAL A 186 -12.77 9.02 12.59
N TYR A 187 -14.05 9.20 12.91
CA TYR A 187 -14.98 9.97 12.08
C TYR A 187 -14.55 11.43 11.94
N PHE A 188 -14.13 12.06 13.04
CA PHE A 188 -13.57 13.41 13.03
C PHE A 188 -12.34 13.50 12.12
N ALA A 189 -11.39 12.57 12.23
CA ALA A 189 -10.21 12.55 11.36
C ALA A 189 -10.59 12.42 9.88
N ALA A 190 -11.55 11.55 9.56
CA ALA A 190 -12.03 11.37 8.19
C ALA A 190 -12.70 12.64 7.64
N GLU A 191 -13.60 13.25 8.40
CA GLU A 191 -14.27 14.51 8.03
C GLU A 191 -13.27 15.66 7.80
N ASN A 192 -12.14 15.64 8.51
CA ASN A 192 -11.10 16.65 8.41
C ASN A 192 -9.94 16.25 7.48
N GLY A 193 -10.14 15.27 6.60
CA GLY A 193 -9.23 15.02 5.47
C GLY A 193 -8.14 13.98 5.69
N SER A 194 -8.24 13.12 6.71
CA SER A 194 -7.38 11.95 6.86
C SER A 194 -7.74 10.88 5.82
N ALA A 195 -6.83 10.63 4.88
CA ALA A 195 -6.94 9.54 3.91
C ALA A 195 -7.06 8.17 4.60
N LYS A 196 -6.30 7.96 5.69
CA LYS A 196 -6.32 6.70 6.45
C LYS A 196 -7.66 6.47 7.14
N ALA A 197 -8.23 7.50 7.75
CA ALA A 197 -9.53 7.40 8.40
C ALA A 197 -10.66 7.16 7.38
N VAL A 198 -10.65 7.87 6.25
CA VAL A 198 -11.61 7.63 5.16
C VAL A 198 -11.52 6.19 4.66
N LYS A 199 -10.31 5.70 4.35
CA LYS A 199 -10.12 4.32 3.89
C LYS A 199 -10.58 3.30 4.93
N TRP A 200 -10.26 3.52 6.20
CA TRP A 200 -10.70 2.66 7.30
C TRP A 200 -12.24 2.60 7.42
N LEU A 201 -12.92 3.74 7.27
CA LEU A 201 -14.39 3.79 7.29
C LEU A 201 -15.00 3.05 6.10
N ILE A 202 -14.41 3.17 4.91
CA ILE A 202 -14.82 2.40 3.74
C ILE A 202 -14.64 0.90 4.00
N ASP A 203 -13.50 0.49 4.55
CA ASP A 203 -13.24 -0.93 4.83
C ASP A 203 -14.21 -1.50 5.87
N THR A 204 -14.50 -0.72 6.91
CA THR A 204 -15.39 -1.10 8.01
C THR A 204 -16.86 -1.14 7.58
N HIS A 205 -17.32 -0.15 6.81
CA HIS A 205 -18.73 0.01 6.46
C HIS A 205 -19.10 -0.52 5.08
N TYR A 206 -18.14 -0.99 4.28
CA TYR A 206 -18.39 -1.49 2.92
C TYR A 206 -17.60 -2.75 2.53
N TYR A 207 -16.27 -2.78 2.73
CA TYR A 207 -15.41 -3.87 2.21
C TYR A 207 -15.19 -5.09 3.11
N SER A 208 -15.92 -5.27 4.21
CA SER A 208 -15.80 -6.51 4.99
C SER A 208 -16.03 -7.76 4.12
N VAL A 209 -15.19 -8.76 4.34
CA VAL A 209 -14.88 -9.89 3.45
C VAL A 209 -15.87 -11.06 3.55
N ASP A 210 -17.09 -10.81 3.99
CA ASP A 210 -18.11 -11.84 4.17
C ASP A 210 -19.41 -11.46 3.43
N ASP A 211 -19.92 -12.37 2.61
CA ASP A 211 -21.27 -12.36 2.04
C ASP A 211 -22.30 -12.80 3.08
N ASP A 212 -22.37 -12.05 4.17
CA ASP A 212 -23.35 -12.22 5.24
C ASP A 212 -23.84 -10.86 5.79
N PHE A 213 -24.76 -10.90 6.75
CA PHE A 213 -25.33 -9.71 7.39
C PHE A 213 -24.73 -9.44 8.79
N LYS A 214 -23.62 -10.08 9.18
CA LYS A 214 -23.03 -9.93 10.52
C LYS A 214 -22.65 -8.48 10.80
N LEU A 215 -22.17 -7.77 9.78
CA LEU A 215 -21.93 -6.34 9.85
C LEU A 215 -23.08 -5.57 9.20
N ASP A 216 -23.57 -4.55 9.89
CA ASP A 216 -24.54 -3.62 9.33
C ASP A 216 -23.83 -2.62 8.41
N LYS A 217 -23.45 -3.09 7.22
CA LYS A 217 -22.71 -2.31 6.21
C LYS A 217 -23.53 -1.09 5.76
N LYS A 218 -22.90 0.10 5.80
CA LYS A 218 -23.49 1.40 5.44
C LYS A 218 -22.67 2.10 4.35
N PRO A 219 -22.79 1.70 3.07
CA PRO A 219 -22.06 2.34 1.98
C PRO A 219 -22.34 3.85 1.87
N SER A 220 -23.56 4.31 2.18
CA SER A 220 -23.90 5.74 2.15
C SER A 220 -23.13 6.52 3.24
N LEU A 221 -22.93 5.91 4.42
CA LEU A 221 -22.11 6.49 5.48
C LEU A 221 -20.63 6.58 5.06
N ALA A 222 -20.08 5.51 4.48
CA ALA A 222 -18.72 5.52 3.95
C ALA A 222 -18.54 6.60 2.86
N TYR A 223 -19.50 6.70 1.94
CA TYR A 223 -19.49 7.71 0.88
C TYR A 223 -19.54 9.14 1.44
N LYS A 224 -20.40 9.39 2.42
CA LYS A 224 -20.49 10.70 3.11
C LYS A 224 -19.12 11.12 3.66
N TYR A 225 -18.44 10.25 4.40
CA TYR A 225 -17.14 10.61 4.99
C TYR A 225 -16.02 10.73 3.95
N TYR A 226 -16.09 9.99 2.83
CA TYR A 226 -15.23 10.24 1.68
C TYR A 226 -15.42 11.67 1.15
N LEU A 227 -16.66 12.09 0.90
CA LEU A 227 -16.95 13.44 0.37
C LEU A 227 -16.50 14.54 1.33
N LEU A 228 -16.76 14.37 2.64
CA LEU A 228 -16.30 15.32 3.66
C LEU A 228 -14.76 15.40 3.70
N GLY A 229 -14.10 14.25 3.72
CA GLY A 229 -12.64 14.18 3.72
C GLY A 229 -12.02 14.79 2.46
N LYS A 230 -12.56 14.51 1.27
CA LYS A 230 -12.09 15.10 0.00
C LYS A 230 -12.32 16.61 -0.05
N LYS A 231 -13.39 17.11 0.57
CA LYS A 231 -13.64 18.54 0.71
C LYS A 231 -12.61 19.21 1.63
N ALA A 232 -12.26 18.57 2.75
CA ALA A 232 -11.26 19.09 3.69
C ALA A 232 -9.83 18.98 3.15
N ASN A 233 -9.53 17.95 2.37
CA ASN A 233 -8.24 17.68 1.75
C ASN A 233 -8.44 17.22 0.30
N PRO A 234 -8.39 18.14 -0.69
CA PRO A 234 -8.56 17.80 -2.11
C PRO A 234 -7.50 16.80 -2.63
N ASP A 235 -6.31 16.79 -2.03
CA ASP A 235 -5.21 15.89 -2.37
C ASP A 235 -5.33 14.50 -1.72
N LEU A 236 -6.37 14.26 -0.91
CA LEU A 236 -6.65 12.96 -0.33
C LEU A 236 -6.75 11.91 -1.43
N THR A 237 -5.93 10.87 -1.34
CA THR A 237 -5.91 9.74 -2.27
C THR A 237 -5.69 8.43 -1.51
N PHE A 238 -6.19 7.34 -2.08
CA PHE A 238 -5.88 5.98 -1.63
C PHE A 238 -5.99 5.01 -2.81
N TYR A 239 -5.37 3.83 -2.65
CA TYR A 239 -5.38 2.81 -3.69
C TYR A 239 -6.81 2.40 -4.09
N GLY A 240 -7.10 2.47 -5.40
CA GLY A 240 -8.41 2.14 -5.96
C GLY A 240 -9.50 3.18 -5.69
N GLU A 241 -9.14 4.41 -5.29
CA GLU A 241 -10.09 5.47 -4.96
C GLU A 241 -11.19 5.62 -6.02
N SER A 242 -10.81 5.79 -7.29
CA SER A 242 -11.77 6.10 -8.36
C SER A 242 -12.89 5.05 -8.45
N GLU A 243 -12.53 3.78 -8.44
CA GLU A 243 -13.47 2.70 -8.61
C GLU A 243 -14.30 2.46 -7.34
N ILE A 244 -13.67 2.52 -6.17
CA ILE A 244 -14.34 2.39 -4.87
C ILE A 244 -15.40 3.50 -4.70
N VAL A 245 -15.03 4.74 -5.00
CA VAL A 245 -15.91 5.91 -4.85
C VAL A 245 -17.08 5.83 -5.81
N LYS A 246 -16.85 5.34 -7.04
CA LYS A 246 -17.93 5.09 -8.00
C LYS A 246 -18.91 4.05 -7.48
N GLU A 247 -18.43 2.94 -6.92
CA GLU A 247 -19.27 1.91 -6.28
C GLU A 247 -20.10 2.49 -5.12
N LEU A 248 -19.45 3.22 -4.21
CA LEU A 248 -20.10 3.86 -3.07
C LEU A 248 -21.16 4.87 -3.49
N ALA A 249 -20.91 5.67 -4.54
CA ALA A 249 -21.89 6.60 -5.09
C ALA A 249 -23.14 5.87 -5.62
N MET A 250 -22.93 4.79 -6.39
CA MET A 250 -24.03 3.95 -6.91
C MET A 250 -24.87 3.35 -5.77
N CYS A 251 -24.21 2.81 -4.74
CA CYS A 251 -24.87 2.26 -3.57
C CYS A 251 -25.60 3.32 -2.75
N SER A 252 -24.99 4.50 -2.57
CA SER A 252 -25.57 5.60 -1.79
C SER A 252 -26.84 6.16 -2.43
N GLU A 253 -26.97 6.12 -3.76
CA GLU A 253 -28.20 6.56 -4.44
C GLU A 253 -29.39 5.61 -4.18
N ALA A 254 -29.12 4.32 -3.98
CA ALA A 254 -30.14 3.35 -3.57
C ALA A 254 -30.57 3.55 -2.11
N GLY A 255 -29.68 4.13 -1.29
CA GLY A 255 -29.76 4.24 0.15
C GLY A 255 -29.32 2.95 0.86
N ASP A 256 -28.89 3.06 2.11
CA ASP A 256 -28.49 1.89 2.89
C ASP A 256 -29.67 0.95 3.16
N LEU A 257 -29.39 -0.36 3.20
CA LEU A 257 -30.38 -1.33 3.65
C LEU A 257 -30.61 -1.17 5.15
N ASP A 258 -31.87 -1.11 5.57
CA ASP A 258 -32.24 -1.40 6.96
C ASP A 258 -32.17 -2.91 7.16
N THR A 259 -30.98 -3.38 7.50
CA THR A 259 -30.69 -4.80 7.64
C THR A 259 -31.58 -5.46 8.68
N THR A 260 -31.86 -4.79 9.79
CA THR A 260 -32.66 -5.35 10.88
C THR A 260 -34.09 -5.61 10.43
N SER A 261 -34.77 -4.59 9.91
CA SER A 261 -36.14 -4.72 9.39
C SER A 261 -36.21 -5.71 8.22
N PHE A 262 -35.19 -5.72 7.35
CA PHE A 262 -35.11 -6.66 6.24
C PHE A 262 -35.04 -8.12 6.70
N LEU A 263 -34.17 -8.44 7.66
CA LEU A 263 -34.02 -9.80 8.20
C LEU A 263 -35.28 -10.25 8.93
N GLU A 264 -35.85 -9.39 9.78
CA GLU A 264 -37.08 -9.68 10.54
C GLU A 264 -38.25 -9.99 9.61
N SER A 265 -38.49 -9.13 8.61
CA SER A 265 -39.60 -9.31 7.65
C SER A 265 -39.52 -10.60 6.85
N ARG A 266 -38.31 -11.18 6.72
CA ARG A 266 -38.04 -12.39 5.92
C ARG A 266 -37.69 -13.61 6.76
N LYS A 267 -37.65 -13.48 8.10
CA LYS A 267 -37.25 -14.54 9.03
C LYS A 267 -35.86 -15.11 8.70
N LEU A 268 -34.93 -14.22 8.36
CA LEU A 268 -33.53 -14.53 8.03
C LEU A 268 -32.62 -14.30 9.25
N THR A 269 -31.44 -14.90 9.23
CA THR A 269 -30.41 -14.70 10.26
C THR A 269 -29.25 -13.86 9.74
N ARG A 270 -28.32 -13.51 10.63
CA ARG A 270 -27.15 -12.70 10.27
C ARG A 270 -26.14 -13.47 9.40
N GLU A 271 -26.27 -14.79 9.37
CA GLU A 271 -25.46 -15.73 8.56
C GLU A 271 -26.03 -15.96 7.16
N ASP A 272 -27.22 -15.45 6.86
CA ASP A 272 -27.77 -15.52 5.50
C ASP A 272 -27.00 -14.62 4.53
N SER A 273 -26.96 -15.02 3.26
CA SER A 273 -26.26 -14.29 2.21
C SER A 273 -27.12 -13.18 1.59
N PRO A 274 -26.63 -11.92 1.55
CA PRO A 274 -27.26 -10.85 0.80
C PRO A 274 -27.42 -11.18 -0.69
N TRP A 275 -26.41 -11.77 -1.34
CA TRP A 275 -26.47 -12.07 -2.78
C TRP A 275 -27.45 -13.20 -3.11
N LYS A 276 -27.58 -14.21 -2.23
CA LYS A 276 -28.65 -15.20 -2.32
C LYS A 276 -30.03 -14.53 -2.25
N GLN A 277 -30.22 -13.57 -1.35
CA GLN A 277 -31.48 -12.82 -1.28
C GLN A 277 -31.70 -11.96 -2.53
N ALA A 278 -30.66 -11.31 -3.06
CA ALA A 278 -30.72 -10.55 -4.31
C ALA A 278 -31.21 -11.43 -5.48
N ARG A 279 -30.65 -12.65 -5.61
CA ARG A 279 -31.09 -13.63 -6.61
C ARG A 279 -32.56 -14.02 -6.41
N LEU A 280 -32.98 -14.36 -5.20
CA LEU A 280 -34.37 -14.77 -4.93
C LEU A 280 -35.37 -13.64 -5.20
N ILE A 281 -35.03 -12.42 -4.79
CA ILE A 281 -35.86 -11.23 -5.00
C ILE A 281 -35.97 -10.96 -6.49
N SER A 282 -34.86 -10.92 -7.22
CA SER A 282 -34.86 -10.64 -8.65
C SER A 282 -35.72 -11.59 -9.49
N LYS A 283 -35.91 -12.85 -9.04
CA LYS A 283 -36.79 -13.84 -9.68
C LYS A 283 -38.27 -13.62 -9.39
N LYS A 284 -38.61 -13.20 -8.15
CA LYS A 284 -39.98 -13.08 -7.66
C LYS A 284 -40.58 -11.68 -7.83
N SER A 285 -39.74 -10.65 -7.78
CA SER A 285 -40.12 -9.24 -7.73
C SER A 285 -39.12 -8.41 -8.52
N HIS A 286 -39.63 -7.47 -9.33
CA HIS A 286 -38.80 -6.49 -10.04
C HIS A 286 -38.53 -5.28 -9.14
N ASN A 287 -37.91 -5.49 -7.97
CA ASN A 287 -37.48 -4.40 -7.08
C ASN A 287 -35.98 -4.14 -7.27
N PRO A 288 -35.56 -3.39 -8.31
CA PRO A 288 -34.16 -3.21 -8.64
C PRO A 288 -33.41 -2.39 -7.59
N ARG A 289 -34.10 -1.54 -6.80
CA ARG A 289 -33.50 -0.84 -5.66
C ARG A 289 -33.02 -1.83 -4.61
N LEU A 290 -33.89 -2.75 -4.18
CA LEU A 290 -33.54 -3.73 -3.15
C LEU A 290 -32.47 -4.72 -3.65
N VAL A 291 -32.51 -5.10 -4.93
CA VAL A 291 -31.45 -5.92 -5.54
C VAL A 291 -30.11 -5.19 -5.50
N LEU A 292 -30.07 -3.90 -5.85
CA LEU A 292 -28.86 -3.09 -5.76
C LEU A 292 -28.35 -2.95 -4.31
N GLN A 293 -29.24 -2.70 -3.35
CA GLN A 293 -28.86 -2.62 -1.93
C GLN A 293 -28.19 -3.91 -1.44
N LEU A 294 -28.73 -5.07 -1.81
CA LEU A 294 -28.17 -6.37 -1.45
C LEU A 294 -26.86 -6.67 -2.20
N ALA A 295 -26.77 -6.28 -3.48
CA ALA A 295 -25.53 -6.38 -4.24
C ALA A 295 -24.40 -5.56 -3.60
N CYS A 296 -24.72 -4.38 -3.08
CA CYS A 296 -23.77 -3.48 -2.41
C CYS A 296 -23.19 -4.04 -1.10
N ILE A 297 -23.96 -4.82 -0.33
CA ILE A 297 -23.53 -5.29 1.00
C ILE A 297 -23.07 -6.76 1.01
N GLY A 298 -23.28 -7.50 -0.07
CA GLY A 298 -22.81 -8.88 -0.20
C GLY A 298 -21.55 -9.05 -1.06
N GLY A 299 -21.22 -10.31 -1.33
CA GLY A 299 -20.09 -10.75 -2.13
C GLY A 299 -18.76 -10.66 -1.41
N ASP A 300 -17.96 -11.72 -1.49
CA ASP A 300 -16.69 -11.81 -0.75
C ASP A 300 -15.55 -11.05 -1.44
N ILE A 301 -15.60 -10.99 -2.78
CA ILE A 301 -14.49 -10.46 -3.60
C ILE A 301 -14.85 -9.06 -4.14
N PRO A 302 -14.03 -8.03 -3.86
CA PRO A 302 -14.29 -6.66 -4.29
C PRO A 302 -14.53 -6.51 -5.80
N PHE A 303 -13.77 -7.22 -6.62
CA PHE A 303 -13.90 -7.15 -8.08
C PHE A 303 -15.23 -7.74 -8.59
N GLU A 304 -15.67 -8.87 -8.02
CA GLU A 304 -16.95 -9.50 -8.36
C GLU A 304 -18.11 -8.59 -7.94
N ARG A 305 -18.00 -7.99 -6.75
CA ARG A 305 -18.97 -7.01 -6.24
C ARG A 305 -19.10 -5.79 -7.13
N ARG A 306 -17.99 -5.25 -7.63
CA ARG A 306 -18.01 -4.12 -8.56
C ARG A 306 -18.87 -4.40 -9.79
N GLN A 307 -18.77 -5.59 -10.36
CA GLN A 307 -19.57 -5.99 -11.52
C GLN A 307 -21.05 -6.09 -11.14
N ALA A 308 -21.34 -6.79 -10.04
CA ALA A 308 -22.70 -6.97 -9.51
C ALA A 308 -23.39 -5.62 -9.21
N VAL A 309 -22.69 -4.69 -8.55
CA VAL A 309 -23.20 -3.33 -8.26
C VAL A 309 -23.42 -2.56 -9.55
N THR A 310 -22.48 -2.62 -10.49
CA THR A 310 -22.60 -1.88 -11.76
C THR A 310 -23.83 -2.34 -12.56
N GLU A 311 -24.06 -3.63 -12.68
CA GLU A 311 -25.23 -4.16 -13.39
C GLU A 311 -26.54 -3.87 -12.65
N SER A 312 -26.56 -4.08 -11.33
CA SER A 312 -27.72 -3.76 -10.50
C SER A 312 -28.07 -2.28 -10.53
N TYR A 313 -27.07 -1.40 -10.61
CA TYR A 313 -27.27 0.04 -10.71
C TYR A 313 -27.89 0.43 -12.05
N ARG A 314 -27.47 -0.18 -13.17
CA ARG A 314 -28.15 0.04 -14.46
C ARG A 314 -29.62 -0.36 -14.41
N ALA A 315 -29.93 -1.48 -13.79
CA ALA A 315 -31.31 -1.93 -13.60
C ALA A 315 -32.12 -0.94 -12.74
N PHE A 316 -31.55 -0.49 -11.62
CA PHE A 316 -32.11 0.52 -10.73
C PHE A 316 -32.41 1.84 -11.44
N LYS A 317 -31.45 2.39 -12.19
CA LYS A 317 -31.61 3.67 -12.91
C LYS A 317 -32.66 3.62 -14.00
N ASN A 318 -32.83 2.47 -14.64
CA ASN A 318 -33.84 2.27 -15.68
C ASN A 318 -35.21 1.85 -15.11
N ASN A 319 -35.32 1.67 -13.78
CA ASN A 319 -36.48 1.09 -13.12
C ASN A 319 -36.93 -0.23 -13.76
N LYS A 320 -35.96 -1.05 -14.20
CA LYS A 320 -36.19 -2.37 -14.81
C LYS A 320 -35.61 -3.43 -13.91
N GLY A 321 -36.37 -4.48 -13.63
CA GLY A 321 -35.77 -5.66 -13.00
C GLY A 321 -34.81 -6.36 -13.95
N PHE A 322 -33.86 -7.10 -13.38
CA PHE A 322 -32.97 -7.99 -14.10
C PHE A 322 -32.75 -9.22 -13.23
N LYS A 323 -32.43 -10.36 -13.84
CA LYS A 323 -32.13 -11.58 -13.09
C LYS A 323 -30.74 -11.44 -12.49
N PHE A 324 -30.66 -11.24 -11.17
CA PHE A 324 -29.41 -11.26 -10.45
C PHE A 324 -28.95 -12.70 -10.24
N ASP A 325 -27.69 -13.00 -10.53
CA ASP A 325 -27.05 -14.27 -10.21
C ASP A 325 -25.60 -14.01 -9.80
N GLY A 326 -25.27 -14.24 -8.53
CA GLY A 326 -23.92 -13.99 -8.02
C GLY A 326 -22.85 -14.78 -8.77
N CYS A 327 -23.21 -15.97 -9.27
CA CYS A 327 -22.30 -16.85 -9.97
C CYS A 327 -21.86 -16.36 -11.35
N THR A 328 -22.58 -15.40 -11.96
CA THR A 328 -22.13 -14.80 -13.22
C THR A 328 -20.95 -13.87 -13.03
N TYR A 329 -20.73 -13.39 -11.80
CA TYR A 329 -19.62 -12.50 -11.46
C TYR A 329 -18.42 -13.25 -10.86
N ALA A 330 -18.56 -14.55 -10.58
CA ALA A 330 -17.52 -15.36 -9.96
C ALA A 330 -16.30 -15.50 -10.89
N GLN A 331 -15.14 -15.06 -10.42
CA GLN A 331 -13.86 -15.14 -11.12
C GLN A 331 -12.77 -15.80 -10.26
N GLY A 332 -12.88 -15.70 -8.93
CA GLY A 332 -11.96 -16.36 -8.01
C GLY A 332 -12.20 -17.87 -7.96
N SER A 333 -11.14 -18.66 -7.77
CA SER A 333 -11.25 -20.11 -7.56
C SER A 333 -12.17 -20.47 -6.39
N TYR A 334 -12.17 -19.64 -5.33
CA TYR A 334 -13.08 -19.75 -4.20
C TYR A 334 -14.54 -19.56 -4.61
N SER A 335 -14.89 -18.42 -5.23
CA SER A 335 -16.25 -18.12 -5.68
C SER A 335 -16.76 -19.14 -6.72
N MET A 336 -15.89 -19.54 -7.66
CA MET A 336 -16.22 -20.59 -8.63
C MET A 336 -16.50 -21.94 -7.94
N GLY A 337 -15.74 -22.28 -6.90
CA GLY A 337 -15.98 -23.48 -6.09
C GLY A 337 -17.33 -23.45 -5.38
N LEU A 338 -17.71 -22.30 -4.79
CA LEU A 338 -19.02 -22.12 -4.15
C LEU A 338 -20.19 -22.30 -5.14
N CYS A 339 -20.03 -21.75 -6.35
CA CYS A 339 -21.00 -21.87 -7.44
C CYS A 339 -21.13 -23.29 -8.00
N ALA A 340 -20.01 -24.01 -8.11
CA ALA A 340 -20.02 -25.40 -8.59
C ALA A 340 -20.62 -26.38 -7.58
N GLY A 341 -20.45 -26.11 -6.28
CA GLY A 341 -20.86 -27.01 -5.20
C GLY A 341 -22.36 -27.08 -4.91
N ASN A 342 -23.21 -26.39 -5.68
CA ASN A 342 -24.65 -26.24 -5.38
C ASN A 342 -24.87 -25.76 -3.93
N SER A 343 -23.91 -25.03 -3.37
CA SER A 343 -23.95 -24.63 -1.98
C SER A 343 -25.00 -23.53 -1.85
N SER A 344 -26.13 -23.90 -1.26
CA SER A 344 -27.31 -23.05 -1.10
C SER A 344 -27.09 -21.85 -0.16
N LYS A 345 -25.84 -21.54 0.20
CA LYS A 345 -25.47 -20.61 1.26
C LYS A 345 -24.90 -19.27 0.77
N THR A 346 -24.39 -19.15 -0.46
CA THR A 346 -23.66 -17.92 -0.88
C THR A 346 -24.12 -17.28 -2.19
N TYR A 347 -24.55 -18.03 -3.21
CA TYR A 347 -24.97 -17.44 -4.50
C TYR A 347 -26.31 -17.96 -5.02
#